data_AF-K4GTU3-F1
#
_entry.id   AF-K4GTU3-F1
#
_cell.length_a   1.000
_cell.length_b   1.000
_cell.length_c   1.000
_cell.angle_alpha   90.00
_cell.angle_beta   90.00
_cell.angle_gamma   90.00
#
_symmetry.space_group_name_H-M   'P 1'
#
loop_
_entity.id
_entity.type
_entity.pdbx_description
1 polymer ?
#
loop_
_entity_poly.entity_id
_entity_poly.type
_entity_poly.pdbx_seq_one_letter_code
_entity_poly.pdbx_strand_id
1 'polypeptide(L)'
;ASAENIPDLPDDYSGSVEEVSGDCVTGNMQRLNLTGKPPNILIYLGSDSKKVEFEEIKSVIMDCVDINAYTIYQLLEKQVLTVPWVDNALLLIIAVSEPISDAVSKQFLAFMSKGGKILGLSTSFTFGGVQIKSKNEIMDTIQTLIFSKDKKNVIKLDVLASGKSFEVDISEELNPVKPLGYFDNPDKDMMIVHL
;
A
#
# COMPACT_ATOMS: atom_id res chain seq x y z
N ALA A 1 29.79 -56.94 5.06
CA ALA A 1 28.93 -55.74 4.93
C ALA A 1 28.67 -55.55 3.45
N SER A 2 27.45 -55.82 3.01
CA SER A 2 27.05 -55.81 1.60
C SER A 2 26.80 -54.39 1.12
N ALA A 3 27.38 -54.05 -0.03
CA ALA A 3 26.90 -53.00 -0.93
C ALA A 3 25.83 -53.61 -1.87
N GLU A 4 25.08 -52.75 -2.57
CA GLU A 4 24.12 -53.07 -3.64
C GLU A 4 22.64 -53.21 -3.24
N ASN A 5 21.96 -52.07 -3.02
CA ASN A 5 20.60 -51.83 -3.52
C ASN A 5 20.21 -50.35 -3.33
N ILE A 6 20.36 -49.52 -4.36
CA ILE A 6 19.62 -48.26 -4.48
C ILE A 6 18.88 -48.33 -5.82
N PRO A 7 17.54 -48.25 -5.86
CA PRO A 7 16.82 -48.23 -7.12
C PRO A 7 16.94 -46.85 -7.78
N ASP A 8 17.26 -46.85 -9.07
CA ASP A 8 17.27 -45.65 -9.93
C ASP A 8 15.86 -45.06 -10.06
N LEU A 9 15.75 -43.75 -9.83
CA LEU A 9 14.51 -43.00 -10.00
C LEU A 9 14.30 -42.67 -11.47
N PRO A 10 13.08 -42.81 -12.03
CA PRO A 10 12.80 -42.35 -13.38
C PRO A 10 12.72 -40.81 -13.40
N ASP A 11 13.62 -40.19 -14.16
CA ASP A 11 13.39 -38.89 -14.77
C ASP A 11 12.25 -39.05 -15.79
N ASP A 12 11.16 -38.30 -15.63
CA ASP A 12 10.30 -37.78 -16.70
C ASP A 12 9.01 -37.17 -16.12
N TYR A 13 8.95 -35.84 -16.05
CA TYR A 13 7.67 -35.15 -16.16
C TYR A 13 7.82 -33.80 -16.86
N SER A 14 7.92 -33.84 -18.18
CA SER A 14 7.54 -32.74 -19.05
C SER A 14 6.02 -32.61 -19.04
N GLY A 15 5.49 -31.89 -18.05
CA GLY A 15 4.08 -31.51 -17.99
C GLY A 15 3.84 -30.17 -18.68
N SER A 16 3.60 -30.19 -19.99
CA SER A 16 2.92 -29.08 -20.66
C SER A 16 1.47 -29.05 -20.17
N VAL A 17 1.15 -28.12 -19.27
CA VAL A 17 -0.24 -27.85 -18.89
C VAL A 17 -0.77 -26.72 -19.77
N GLU A 18 -1.64 -27.12 -20.68
CA GLU A 18 -2.43 -26.30 -21.58
C GLU A 18 -3.27 -25.28 -20.81
N GLU A 19 -3.38 -24.09 -21.40
CA GLU A 19 -4.20 -22.97 -20.95
C GLU A 19 -5.67 -23.38 -20.86
N VAL A 20 -6.22 -23.46 -19.64
CA VAL A 20 -7.66 -23.36 -19.42
C VAL A 20 -7.99 -21.90 -19.17
N SER A 21 -8.58 -21.28 -20.19
CA SER A 21 -9.16 -19.94 -20.15
C SER A 21 -10.30 -19.87 -19.14
N GLY A 22 -10.01 -19.38 -17.94
CA GLY A 22 -10.98 -18.83 -17.00
C GLY A 22 -10.54 -17.41 -16.71
N ASP A 23 -11.35 -16.44 -17.13
CA ASP A 23 -11.11 -15.00 -17.02
C ASP A 23 -11.03 -14.59 -15.54
N CYS A 24 -9.84 -14.72 -14.95
CA CYS A 24 -9.52 -14.17 -13.65
C CYS A 24 -8.52 -13.02 -13.86
N VAL A 25 -8.84 -11.87 -13.27
CA VAL A 25 -8.05 -10.64 -13.32
C VAL A 25 -6.69 -10.87 -12.65
N THR A 26 -5.78 -11.50 -13.38
CA THR A 26 -4.36 -11.66 -13.06
C THR A 26 -3.57 -10.82 -14.04
N GLY A 27 -3.93 -9.54 -14.13
CA GLY A 27 -3.17 -8.56 -14.89
C GLY A 27 -1.79 -8.37 -14.26
N ASN A 28 -0.79 -9.03 -14.84
CA ASN A 28 0.64 -8.72 -14.70
C ASN A 28 1.15 -8.47 -13.27
N MET A 29 1.15 -9.50 -12.41
CA MET A 29 2.22 -9.64 -11.42
C MET A 29 3.46 -10.15 -12.18
N GLN A 30 4.08 -9.25 -12.94
CA GLN A 30 5.43 -9.49 -13.47
C GLN A 30 6.29 -9.83 -12.25
N ARG A 31 6.79 -11.07 -12.18
CA ARG A 31 7.69 -11.53 -11.11
C ARG A 31 8.96 -10.68 -11.16
N LEU A 32 8.94 -9.54 -10.46
CA LEU A 32 10.11 -8.69 -10.27
C LEU A 32 11.02 -9.39 -9.27
N ASN A 33 12.01 -10.08 -9.84
CA ASN A 33 13.29 -10.56 -9.31
C ASN A 33 13.51 -12.07 -9.54
N LEU A 34 13.94 -12.39 -10.76
CA LEU A 34 14.44 -13.71 -11.19
C LEU A 34 15.86 -14.05 -10.69
N THR A 35 16.39 -13.35 -9.68
CA THR A 35 17.74 -13.60 -9.14
C THR A 35 17.83 -13.38 -7.63
N GLY A 36 17.38 -14.37 -6.85
CA GLY A 36 18.00 -14.75 -5.57
C GLY A 36 17.71 -13.94 -4.30
N LYS A 37 17.21 -12.69 -4.35
CA LYS A 37 16.85 -11.93 -3.13
C LYS A 37 15.36 -11.50 -3.14
N PRO A 38 14.59 -11.80 -2.07
CA PRO A 38 13.24 -11.30 -1.91
C PRO A 38 13.18 -9.76 -1.93
N PRO A 39 12.22 -9.12 -2.61
CA PRO A 39 12.00 -7.67 -2.53
C PRO A 39 11.73 -7.19 -1.10
N ASN A 40 12.18 -5.98 -0.77
CA ASN A 40 12.00 -5.41 0.58
C ASN A 40 10.68 -4.63 0.69
N ILE A 41 10.00 -4.79 1.82
CA ILE A 41 8.93 -3.91 2.29
C ILE A 41 9.49 -3.09 3.45
N LEU A 42 9.28 -1.77 3.43
CA LEU A 42 9.75 -0.87 4.46
C LEU A 42 8.58 -0.31 5.26
N ILE A 43 8.72 -0.19 6.57
CA ILE A 43 7.74 0.44 7.47
C ILE A 43 8.39 1.65 8.12
N TYR A 44 7.82 2.83 7.89
CA TYR A 44 8.26 4.10 8.46
C TYR A 44 7.26 4.58 9.53
N LEU A 45 7.78 4.86 10.72
CA LEU A 45 7.02 5.23 11.93
C LEU A 45 7.43 6.61 12.50
N GLY A 46 8.19 7.39 11.73
CA GLY A 46 8.72 8.69 12.14
C GLY A 46 9.94 8.61 13.07
N SER A 47 10.14 9.69 13.84
CA SER A 47 11.31 9.96 14.68
C SER A 47 11.48 9.00 15.86
N ASP A 48 10.36 8.47 16.38
CA ASP A 48 10.36 7.64 17.57
C ASP A 48 10.53 6.16 17.21
N SER A 49 11.41 5.48 17.94
CA SER A 49 11.58 4.03 17.83
C SER A 49 10.38 3.32 18.47
N LYS A 50 9.27 3.25 17.74
CA LYS A 50 8.03 2.58 18.17
C LYS A 50 8.10 1.08 17.88
N LYS A 51 8.97 0.36 18.60
CA LYS A 51 9.22 -1.08 18.38
C LYS A 51 7.96 -1.94 18.47
N VAL A 52 7.05 -1.62 19.39
CA VAL A 52 5.78 -2.35 19.57
C VAL A 52 4.91 -2.18 18.32
N GLU A 53 4.65 -0.94 17.91
CA GLU A 53 3.88 -0.64 16.70
C GLU A 53 4.48 -1.25 15.44
N PHE A 54 5.82 -1.29 15.33
CA PHE A 54 6.49 -1.95 14.22
C PHE A 54 6.15 -3.44 14.13
N GLU A 55 6.26 -4.19 15.23
CA GLU A 55 5.95 -5.62 15.21
C GLU A 55 4.45 -5.89 15.02
N GLU A 56 3.57 -5.03 15.53
CA GLU A 56 2.13 -5.11 15.29
C GLU A 56 1.78 -4.95 13.81
N ILE A 57 2.27 -3.87 13.17
CA ILE A 57 2.04 -3.62 11.74
C ILE A 57 2.68 -4.75 10.92
N LYS A 58 3.91 -5.14 11.24
CA LYS A 58 4.61 -6.23 10.56
C LYS A 58 3.83 -7.54 10.63
N SER A 59 3.26 -7.88 11.78
CA SER A 59 2.42 -9.09 11.93
C SER A 59 1.23 -9.06 10.98
N VAL A 60 0.49 -7.93 10.95
CA VAL A 60 -0.67 -7.76 10.05
C VAL A 60 -0.26 -7.86 8.58
N ILE A 61 0.89 -7.28 8.20
CA ILE A 61 1.39 -7.37 6.83
C ILE A 61 1.81 -8.80 6.48
N MET A 62 2.42 -9.54 7.40
CA MET A 62 2.79 -10.95 7.20
C MET A 62 1.57 -11.86 6.97
N ASP A 63 0.40 -11.51 7.53
CA ASP A 63 -0.85 -12.22 7.25
C ASP A 63 -1.42 -11.90 5.86
N CYS A 64 -0.97 -10.81 5.23
CA CYS A 64 -1.46 -10.34 3.93
C CYS A 64 -0.56 -10.71 2.74
N VAL A 65 0.69 -11.10 2.99
CA VAL A 65 1.69 -11.38 1.95
C VAL A 65 2.33 -12.75 2.13
N ASP A 66 2.88 -13.33 1.06
CA ASP A 66 3.69 -14.53 1.18
C ASP A 66 4.97 -14.23 1.98
N ILE A 67 5.05 -14.78 3.19
CA ILE A 67 6.17 -14.59 4.12
C ILE A 67 7.53 -15.01 3.56
N ASN A 68 7.55 -15.87 2.53
CA ASN A 68 8.77 -16.32 1.88
C ASN A 68 9.17 -15.45 0.69
N ALA A 69 8.27 -14.57 0.22
CA ALA A 69 8.47 -13.75 -0.96
C ALA A 69 8.98 -12.34 -0.64
N TYR A 70 8.93 -11.89 0.62
CA TYR A 70 9.28 -10.53 1.01
C TYR A 70 10.12 -10.47 2.29
N THR A 71 10.97 -9.45 2.40
CA THR A 71 11.62 -9.12 3.68
C THR A 71 11.13 -7.78 4.19
N ILE A 72 10.68 -7.73 5.45
CA ILE A 72 10.08 -6.54 6.06
C ILE A 72 11.08 -5.89 7.02
N TYR A 73 11.39 -4.61 6.81
CA TYR A 73 12.29 -3.82 7.65
C TYR A 73 11.66 -2.52 8.12
N GLN A 74 12.10 -2.02 9.27
CA GLN A 74 11.81 -0.66 9.70
C GLN A 74 12.73 0.31 8.95
N LEU A 75 12.16 1.37 8.36
CA LEU A 75 12.90 2.51 7.84
C LEU A 75 12.94 3.60 8.92
N LEU A 76 14.12 3.84 9.49
CA LEU A 76 14.30 4.86 10.52
C LEU A 76 14.38 6.25 9.88
N GLU A 77 13.92 7.28 10.61
CA GLU A 77 13.99 8.69 10.21
C GLU A 77 15.36 9.08 9.59
N LYS A 78 16.43 8.76 10.31
CA LYS A 78 17.82 9.04 9.90
C LYS A 78 18.25 8.35 8.61
N GLN A 79 17.55 7.29 8.20
CA GLN A 79 17.85 6.52 6.99
C GLN A 79 17.07 7.03 5.78
N VAL A 80 16.00 7.80 5.96
CA VAL A 80 15.14 8.23 4.85
C VAL A 80 15.95 9.00 3.81
N LEU A 81 16.77 9.96 4.24
CA LEU A 81 17.57 10.77 3.32
C LEU A 81 18.85 10.06 2.83
N THR A 82 19.07 8.81 3.23
CA THR A 82 20.22 8.01 2.82
C THR A 82 19.86 7.04 1.71
N VAL A 83 20.79 6.78 0.80
CA VAL A 83 20.72 5.66 -0.14
C VAL A 83 21.24 4.39 0.55
N PRO A 84 20.82 3.16 0.16
CA PRO A 84 20.18 2.81 -1.12
C PRO A 84 18.73 2.29 -1.02
N TRP A 85 17.98 2.58 0.05
CA TRP A 85 16.68 1.94 0.26
C TRP A 85 15.66 2.21 -0.86
N VAL A 86 15.69 3.41 -1.46
CA VAL A 86 14.81 3.82 -2.56
C VAL A 86 14.89 2.87 -3.75
N ASP A 87 16.07 2.33 -4.02
CA ASP A 87 16.30 1.44 -5.17
C ASP A 87 16.10 -0.04 -4.82
N ASN A 88 15.92 -0.36 -3.53
CA ASN A 88 15.88 -1.74 -3.03
C ASN A 88 14.53 -2.12 -2.40
N ALA A 89 13.60 -1.18 -2.26
CA ALA A 89 12.27 -1.42 -1.73
C ALA A 89 11.23 -1.53 -2.84
N LEU A 90 10.23 -2.40 -2.64
CA LEU A 90 9.06 -2.51 -3.51
C LEU A 90 7.89 -1.67 -2.98
N LEU A 91 7.72 -1.69 -1.66
CA LEU A 91 6.62 -1.05 -0.94
C LEU A 91 7.17 -0.30 0.27
N LEU A 92 6.70 0.94 0.46
CA LEU A 92 6.89 1.73 1.67
C LEU A 92 5.53 1.90 2.36
N ILE A 93 5.47 1.48 3.62
CA ILE A 93 4.32 1.69 4.50
C ILE A 93 4.63 2.88 5.39
N ILE A 94 3.76 3.90 5.35
CA ILE A 94 3.86 5.11 6.18
C ILE A 94 2.78 5.01 7.25
N ALA A 95 3.18 4.81 8.51
CA ALA A 95 2.27 4.68 9.64
C ALA A 95 2.63 5.69 10.74
N VAL A 96 2.58 6.97 10.38
CA VAL A 96 2.86 8.10 11.27
C VAL A 96 1.76 9.14 11.10
N SER A 97 1.17 9.60 12.20
CA SER A 97 0.08 10.58 12.17
C SER A 97 0.64 12.00 12.12
N GLU A 98 1.81 12.21 12.71
CA GLU A 98 2.53 13.48 12.73
C GLU A 98 2.92 13.93 11.31
N PRO A 99 2.95 15.25 11.05
CA PRO A 99 3.37 15.78 9.76
C PRO A 99 4.79 15.35 9.40
N ILE A 100 4.97 14.98 8.15
CA ILE A 100 6.26 14.57 7.59
C ILE A 100 6.98 15.81 7.05
N SER A 101 8.29 15.91 7.31
CA SER A 101 9.09 17.04 6.80
C SER A 101 9.15 17.05 5.27
N ASP A 102 9.26 18.24 4.67
CA ASP A 102 9.34 18.40 3.21
C ASP A 102 10.48 17.58 2.58
N ALA A 103 11.61 17.46 3.27
CA ALA A 103 12.76 16.68 2.79
C ALA A 103 12.43 15.19 2.70
N VAL A 104 11.78 14.64 3.74
CA VAL A 104 11.34 13.24 3.79
C VAL A 104 10.23 12.99 2.76
N SER A 105 9.26 13.89 2.68
CA SER A 105 8.17 13.83 1.70
C SER A 105 8.69 13.78 0.26
N LYS A 106 9.65 14.67 -0.10
CA LYS A 106 10.30 14.65 -1.41
C LYS A 106 10.99 13.32 -1.73
N GLN A 107 11.60 12.69 -0.72
CA GLN A 107 12.23 11.39 -0.92
C GLN A 107 11.21 10.28 -1.16
N PHE A 108 10.06 10.32 -0.48
CA PHE A 108 8.95 9.38 -0.70
C PHE A 108 8.34 9.55 -2.10
N LEU A 109 8.18 10.80 -2.56
CA LEU A 109 7.76 11.09 -3.93
C LEU A 109 8.80 10.59 -4.96
N ALA A 110 10.10 10.73 -4.68
CA ALA A 110 11.16 10.21 -5.54
C ALA A 110 11.18 8.67 -5.59
N PHE A 111 10.78 8.00 -4.52
CA PHE A 111 10.57 6.55 -4.51
C PHE A 111 9.38 6.15 -5.40
N MET A 112 8.25 6.86 -5.31
CA MET A 112 7.09 6.61 -6.18
C MET A 112 7.40 6.87 -7.66
N SER A 113 8.15 7.93 -7.98
CA SER A 113 8.49 8.26 -9.38
C SER A 113 9.38 7.21 -10.06
N LYS A 114 10.10 6.39 -9.27
CA LYS A 114 10.88 5.24 -9.74
C LYS A 114 10.05 3.94 -9.87
N GLY A 115 8.74 3.99 -9.61
CA GLY A 115 7.85 2.84 -9.66
C GLY A 115 7.64 2.12 -8.32
N GLY A 116 8.19 2.66 -7.23
CA GLY A 116 7.88 2.21 -5.87
C GLY A 116 6.42 2.47 -5.49
N LYS A 117 5.88 1.68 -4.57
CA LYS A 117 4.50 1.81 -4.09
C LYS A 117 4.46 2.32 -2.66
N ILE A 118 3.51 3.19 -2.34
CA ILE A 118 3.30 3.68 -0.97
C ILE A 118 1.93 3.24 -0.46
N LEU A 119 1.90 2.75 0.78
CA LEU A 119 0.67 2.51 1.55
C LEU A 119 0.69 3.38 2.80
N GLY A 120 -0.23 4.34 2.89
CA GLY A 120 -0.41 5.15 4.10
C GLY A 120 -1.42 4.53 5.05
N LEU A 121 -1.04 4.33 6.31
CA LEU A 121 -1.92 3.85 7.39
C LEU A 121 -2.04 4.96 8.44
N SER A 122 -3.26 5.49 8.63
CA SER A 122 -3.54 6.57 9.60
C SER A 122 -2.56 7.75 9.51
N THR A 123 -2.07 8.05 8.30
CA THR A 123 -1.05 9.06 8.05
C THR A 123 -1.62 10.35 7.49
N SER A 124 -0.95 11.46 7.79
CA SER A 124 -1.20 12.76 7.18
C SER A 124 -0.46 12.97 5.84
N PHE A 125 0.35 12.00 5.40
CA PHE A 125 1.04 12.07 4.11
C PHE A 125 0.05 12.11 2.93
N THR A 126 0.17 13.13 2.09
CA THR A 126 -0.61 13.28 0.86
C THR A 126 0.28 13.62 -0.33
N PHE A 127 -0.24 13.47 -1.54
CA PHE A 127 0.44 13.81 -2.79
C PHE A 127 -0.57 14.17 -3.88
N GLY A 128 -0.09 14.77 -4.97
CA GLY A 128 -0.89 15.07 -6.17
C GLY A 128 -2.05 16.05 -5.93
N GLY A 129 -1.79 17.16 -5.22
CA GLY A 129 -2.78 18.20 -4.96
C GLY A 129 -3.92 17.80 -4.01
N VAL A 130 -3.83 16.65 -3.33
CA VAL A 130 -4.82 16.24 -2.33
C VAL A 130 -4.36 16.61 -0.93
N GLN A 131 -5.27 17.09 -0.10
CA GLN A 131 -5.05 17.41 1.30
C GLN A 131 -6.07 16.69 2.18
N ILE A 132 -5.72 16.45 3.45
CA ILE A 132 -6.65 15.92 4.44
C ILE A 132 -7.10 17.07 5.35
N LYS A 133 -8.41 17.30 5.43
CA LYS A 133 -9.00 18.27 6.37
C LYS A 133 -9.65 17.59 7.55
N SER A 134 -9.66 18.30 8.68
CA SER A 134 -10.39 17.91 9.88
C SER A 134 -11.81 18.46 9.82
N LYS A 135 -12.80 17.59 10.05
CA LYS A 135 -14.21 17.91 10.22
C LYS A 135 -14.69 17.34 11.55
N ASN A 136 -14.57 18.14 12.60
CA ASN A 136 -14.96 17.72 13.95
C ASN A 136 -16.47 17.42 14.06
N GLU A 137 -17.30 18.02 13.20
CA GLU A 137 -18.75 17.87 13.20
C GLU A 137 -19.21 16.43 12.88
N ILE A 138 -18.43 15.70 12.09
CA ILE A 138 -18.74 14.31 11.71
C ILE A 138 -17.96 13.28 12.54
N MET A 139 -17.03 13.71 13.39
CA MET A 139 -16.20 12.79 14.18
C MET A 139 -17.04 11.93 15.12
N ASP A 140 -16.72 10.63 15.19
CA ASP A 140 -17.40 9.64 16.03
C ASP A 140 -18.91 9.47 15.75
N THR A 141 -19.36 9.94 14.58
CA THR A 141 -20.73 9.72 14.11
C THR A 141 -20.78 8.61 13.06
N ILE A 142 -21.91 7.91 12.98
CA ILE A 142 -22.16 6.95 11.90
C ILE A 142 -22.57 7.74 10.67
N GLN A 143 -21.80 7.60 9.59
CA GLN A 143 -22.03 8.24 8.30
C GLN A 143 -22.27 7.16 7.24
N THR A 144 -23.19 7.40 6.31
CA THR A 144 -23.36 6.52 5.15
C THR A 144 -22.32 6.88 4.09
N LEU A 145 -21.32 6.01 3.91
CA LEU A 145 -20.35 6.06 2.82
C LEU A 145 -20.97 5.53 1.53
N ILE A 146 -20.94 6.35 0.48
CA ILE A 146 -21.33 5.98 -0.87
C ILE A 146 -20.06 5.78 -1.70
N PHE A 147 -19.91 4.61 -2.30
CA PHE A 147 -18.81 4.29 -3.22
C PHE A 147 -19.37 3.73 -4.53
N SER A 148 -18.77 4.08 -5.65
CA SER A 148 -19.21 3.61 -6.96
C SER A 148 -18.01 3.38 -7.89
N LYS A 149 -17.88 2.14 -8.38
CA LYS A 149 -16.89 1.78 -9.41
C LYS A 149 -17.35 2.19 -10.81
N ASP A 150 -18.67 2.12 -11.04
CA ASP A 150 -19.35 2.55 -12.26
C ASP A 150 -20.73 3.13 -11.90
N LYS A 151 -21.32 3.93 -12.79
CA LYS A 151 -22.60 4.64 -12.53
C LYS A 151 -23.80 3.74 -12.19
N LYS A 152 -23.68 2.42 -12.34
CA LYS A 152 -24.77 1.46 -12.14
C LYS A 152 -24.61 0.69 -10.82
N ASN A 153 -23.39 0.57 -10.31
CA ASN A 153 -23.08 -0.18 -9.09
C ASN A 153 -22.67 0.77 -7.97
N VAL A 154 -23.68 1.30 -7.27
CA VAL A 154 -23.49 2.11 -6.06
C VAL A 154 -23.54 1.21 -4.84
N ILE A 155 -22.47 1.23 -4.05
CA ILE A 155 -22.36 0.54 -2.76
C ILE A 155 -22.58 1.58 -1.66
N LYS A 156 -23.40 1.22 -0.67
CA LYS A 156 -23.63 2.03 0.53
C LYS A 156 -23.17 1.24 1.75
N LEU A 157 -22.37 1.86 2.62
CA LEU A 157 -21.93 1.29 3.88
C LEU A 157 -22.11 2.32 4.98
N ASP A 158 -22.61 1.90 6.15
CA ASP A 158 -22.59 2.75 7.33
C ASP A 158 -21.26 2.56 8.05
N VAL A 159 -20.52 3.65 8.25
CA VAL A 159 -19.16 3.65 8.81
C VAL A 159 -19.05 4.68 9.92
N LEU A 160 -18.19 4.40 10.93
CA LEU A 160 -17.84 5.37 11.96
C LEU A 160 -16.83 6.36 11.38
N ALA A 161 -17.17 7.64 11.34
CA ALA A 161 -16.33 8.67 10.72
C ALA A 161 -15.19 9.11 11.63
N SER A 162 -13.97 9.18 11.06
CA SER A 162 -12.75 9.62 11.75
C SER A 162 -12.65 11.14 11.94
N GLY A 163 -13.62 11.91 11.44
CA GLY A 163 -13.51 13.36 11.38
C GLY A 163 -12.48 13.85 10.36
N LYS A 164 -12.08 13.04 9.38
CA LYS A 164 -11.15 13.42 8.31
C LYS A 164 -11.78 13.21 6.94
N SER A 165 -11.55 14.15 6.03
CA SER A 165 -12.00 14.07 4.63
C SER A 165 -10.89 14.57 3.69
N PHE A 166 -10.86 14.05 2.46
CA PHE A 166 -10.00 14.56 1.42
C PHE A 166 -10.57 15.84 0.80
N GLU A 167 -9.66 16.73 0.40
CA GLU A 167 -9.97 17.91 -0.41
C GLU A 167 -8.92 18.07 -1.51
N VAL A 168 -9.36 18.57 -2.66
CA VAL A 168 -8.48 18.84 -3.79
C VAL A 168 -8.08 20.31 -3.72
N ASP A 169 -6.77 20.56 -3.70
CA ASP A 169 -6.23 21.89 -3.81
C ASP A 169 -6.35 22.37 -5.26
N ILE A 170 -7.25 23.33 -5.49
CA ILE A 170 -7.57 23.89 -6.81
C ILE A 170 -6.42 24.78 -7.32
N SER A 171 -5.42 25.09 -6.48
CA SER A 171 -4.28 25.93 -6.86
C SER A 171 -3.22 25.21 -7.72
N GLU A 172 -3.24 23.88 -7.75
CA GLU A 172 -2.32 23.08 -8.57
C GLU A 172 -3.04 22.61 -9.85
N GLU A 173 -2.57 23.02 -11.05
CA GLU A 173 -3.03 22.55 -12.37
C GLU A 173 -2.63 21.07 -12.63
N LEU A 174 -2.82 20.19 -11.67
CA LEU A 174 -2.49 18.78 -11.77
C LEU A 174 -3.70 17.94 -12.13
N ASN A 175 -3.41 16.70 -12.57
CA ASN A 175 -4.35 15.71 -13.10
C ASN A 175 -5.71 15.73 -12.38
N PRO A 176 -6.82 15.51 -13.12
CA PRO A 176 -8.15 15.57 -12.52
C PRO A 176 -8.31 14.48 -11.46
N VAL A 177 -8.30 14.90 -10.18
CA VAL A 177 -8.61 14.02 -9.05
C VAL A 177 -10.04 13.52 -9.23
N LYS A 178 -10.21 12.21 -9.30
CA LYS A 178 -11.52 11.58 -9.44
C LYS A 178 -12.04 11.12 -8.07
N PRO A 179 -13.12 11.72 -7.54
CA PRO A 179 -13.77 11.20 -6.35
C PRO A 179 -14.44 9.86 -6.68
N LEU A 180 -14.11 8.81 -5.92
CA LEU A 180 -14.69 7.47 -6.04
C LEU A 180 -15.69 7.16 -4.93
N GLY A 181 -15.59 7.84 -3.80
CA GLY A 181 -16.51 7.67 -2.68
C GLY A 181 -16.55 8.88 -1.75
N TYR A 182 -17.73 9.09 -1.15
CA TYR A 182 -18.05 10.25 -0.34
C TYR A 182 -19.09 9.92 0.74
N PHE A 183 -19.19 10.73 1.79
CA PHE A 183 -20.28 10.63 2.76
C PHE A 183 -21.59 11.23 2.24
N ASP A 184 -22.71 10.58 2.52
CA ASP A 184 -24.05 11.05 2.14
C ASP A 184 -24.55 12.20 3.03
N ASN A 185 -23.73 13.25 3.15
CA ASN A 185 -24.03 14.48 3.84
C ASN A 185 -24.19 15.64 2.83
N PRO A 186 -24.63 16.83 3.27
CA PRO A 186 -24.83 17.98 2.37
C PRO A 186 -23.56 18.39 1.63
N ASP A 187 -22.40 18.27 2.27
CA ASP A 187 -21.10 18.68 1.74
C ASP A 187 -20.49 17.65 0.77
N LYS A 188 -20.99 16.41 0.76
CA LYS A 188 -20.46 15.28 -0.01
C LYS A 188 -18.98 15.06 0.24
N ASP A 189 -18.61 14.95 1.52
CA ASP A 189 -17.22 14.80 1.96
C ASP A 189 -16.49 13.64 1.28
N MET A 190 -15.37 13.94 0.60
CA MET A 190 -14.62 12.94 -0.16
C MET A 190 -13.85 12.01 0.78
N MET A 191 -14.07 10.70 0.62
CA MET A 191 -13.44 9.66 1.43
C MET A 191 -12.53 8.73 0.62
N ILE A 192 -12.78 8.62 -0.68
CA ILE A 192 -11.97 7.81 -1.60
C ILE A 192 -11.72 8.64 -2.85
N VAL A 193 -10.45 8.86 -3.16
CA VAL A 193 -9.99 9.62 -4.33
C VAL A 193 -9.04 8.79 -5.18
N HIS A 194 -8.97 9.11 -6.47
CA HIS A 194 -8.05 8.52 -7.43
C HIS A 194 -7.34 9.63 -8.21
N LEU A 195 -6.03 9.49 -8.37
CA LEU A 195 -5.12 10.43 -9.02
C LEU A 195 -4.57 9.84 -10.32
#